data_AF-A0A383DKI2-F1
#
_entry.id   AF-A0A383DKI2-F1
#
_cell.length_a   1.000
_cell.length_b   1.000
_cell.length_c   1.000
_cell.angle_alpha   90.00
_cell.angle_beta   90.00
_cell.angle_gamma   90.00
#
_symmetry.space_group_name_H-M   'P 1'
#
loop_
_entity.id
_entity.type
_entity.pdbx_description
1 polymer ?
#
loop_
_entity_poly.entity_id
_entity_poly.type
_entity_poly.pdbx_seq_one_letter_code
_entity_poly.pdbx_strand_id
1 'polypeptide(L)' 'MPGIRVKEGEPFEKALRRFTKTCEKAGIMSEIRKHQHFEKPSARRKRKLNAAKRKNMKRLQQHQY' A
#
# COMPACT_ATOMS: atom_id res chain seq x y z
N MET A 1 9.87 -8.31 -3.56
CA MET A 1 9.81 -7.10 -4.41
C MET A 1 8.82 -7.33 -5.55
N PRO A 2 8.01 -6.33 -5.93
CA PRO A 2 7.09 -6.44 -7.05
C PRO A 2 7.88 -6.50 -8.36
N GLY A 3 7.60 -7.51 -9.18
CA GLY A 3 8.14 -7.65 -10.52
C GLY A 3 7.01 -7.93 -11.50
N ILE A 4 7.08 -7.37 -12.70
CA ILE A 4 6.08 -7.57 -13.74
C ILE A 4 6.76 -8.17 -14.96
N ARG A 5 6.19 -9.25 -15.47
CA ARG A 5 6.56 -9.81 -16.78
C ARG A 5 5.77 -9.08 -17.86
N VAL A 6 6.47 -8.43 -18.77
CA VAL A 6 5.88 -7.79 -19.94
C VAL A 6 5.62 -8.86 -20.99
N LYS A 7 4.42 -8.87 -21.59
CA LYS A 7 4.08 -9.78 -22.70
C LYS A 7 4.46 -9.14 -24.03
N GLU A 8 4.83 -9.95 -25.02
CA GLU A 8 5.10 -9.49 -26.39
C GLU A 8 3.82 -8.87 -26.98
N GLY A 9 3.89 -7.59 -27.38
CA GLY A 9 2.75 -6.81 -27.87
C GLY A 9 2.12 -5.84 -26.88
N GLU A 10 2.61 -5.74 -25.63
CA GLU A 10 2.14 -4.68 -24.71
C GLU A 10 2.86 -3.33 -24.93
N PRO A 11 2.13 -2.21 -25.02
CA PRO A 11 2.73 -0.89 -24.97
C PRO A 11 3.46 -0.67 -23.64
N PHE A 12 4.66 -0.09 -23.72
CA PHE A 12 5.53 0.18 -22.55
C PHE A 12 4.80 0.92 -21.42
N GLU A 13 4.00 1.95 -21.76
CA GLU A 13 3.24 2.72 -20.77
C GLU A 13 2.26 1.87 -19.95
N LYS A 14 1.67 0.84 -20.57
CA LYS A 14 0.73 -0.06 -19.90
C LYS A 14 1.47 -0.96 -18.90
N ALA A 15 2.65 -1.46 -19.28
CA ALA A 15 3.50 -2.21 -18.37
C ALA A 15 3.98 -1.35 -17.19
N LEU A 16 4.38 -0.10 -17.45
CA LEU A 16 4.78 0.86 -16.43
C LEU A 16 3.65 1.17 -15.44
N ARG A 17 2.44 1.43 -15.94
CA ARG A 17 1.25 1.67 -15.09
C ARG A 17 0.92 0.49 -14.18
N ARG A 18 1.07 -0.74 -14.66
CA ARG A 18 0.90 -1.91 -13.78
C ARG A 18 2.00 -1.95 -12.74
N PHE A 19 3.24 -1.61 -13.11
CA PHE A 19 4.38 -1.65 -12.20
C PHE A 19 4.19 -0.66 -11.05
N THR A 20 3.85 0.59 -11.37
CA THR A 20 3.54 1.60 -10.37
C THR A 20 2.39 1.14 -9.46
N LYS A 21 1.30 0.61 -10.03
CA LYS A 21 0.18 0.06 -9.25
C LYS A 21 0.59 -1.13 -8.36
N THR A 22 1.48 -2.01 -8.82
CA THR A 22 2.01 -3.10 -7.98
C THR A 22 2.89 -2.61 -6.86
N CYS A 23 3.71 -1.58 -7.09
CA CYS A 23 4.53 -0.92 -6.06
C CYS A 23 3.67 -0.19 -5.02
N GLU A 24 2.60 0.48 -5.46
CA GLU A 24 1.60 1.09 -4.60
C GLU A 24 0.85 0.05 -3.77
N LYS A 25 0.39 -1.04 -4.40
CA LYS A 25 -0.30 -2.14 -3.71
C LYS A 25 0.60 -2.86 -2.72
N ALA A 26 1.88 -3.01 -3.04
CA ALA A 26 2.89 -3.57 -2.15
C ALA A 26 3.19 -2.65 -0.95
N GLY A 27 2.76 -1.38 -1.00
CA GLY A 27 2.90 -0.46 0.13
C GLY A 27 4.32 0.03 0.37
N ILE A 28 5.24 -0.17 -0.58
CA ILE A 28 6.67 0.16 -0.45
C ILE A 28 6.87 1.63 -0.04
N MET A 29 6.13 2.55 -0.65
CA MET A 29 6.19 3.97 -0.30
C MET A 29 5.73 4.27 1.13
N SER A 30 4.77 3.50 1.65
CA SER A 30 4.29 3.60 3.03
C SER A 30 5.32 3.07 4.01
N GLU A 31 6.00 1.97 3.66
CA GLU A 31 7.09 1.41 4.44
C GLU A 31 8.27 2.37 4.52
N ILE A 32 8.72 2.93 3.39
CA ILE A 32 9.79 3.92 3.37
C ILE A 32 9.47 5.08 4.33
N ARG A 33 8.28 5.69 4.22
CA ARG A 33 7.86 6.79 5.12
C ARG A 33 7.81 6.39 6.59
N LYS A 34 7.45 5.13 6.88
CA LYS A 34 7.40 4.60 8.25
C LYS A 34 8.79 4.38 8.84
N HIS A 35 9.78 4.09 8.00
CA HIS A 35 11.16 3.80 8.40
C HIS A 35 12.11 5.01 8.28
N GLN A 36 11.66 6.12 7.68
CA GLN A 36 12.44 7.35 7.56
C GLN A 36 12.89 7.96 8.89
N HIS A 37 12.13 7.75 9.97
CA HIS A 37 12.44 8.27 11.30
C HIS A 37 12.21 7.19 12.35
N PHE A 38 12.98 7.24 13.43
CA PHE A 38 12.74 6.38 14.59
C PHE A 38 11.38 6.72 15.21
N GLU A 39 10.53 5.71 15.32
CA GLU A 39 9.26 5.83 16.02
C GLU A 39 9.32 5.03 17.32
N LYS A 40 9.04 5.71 18.44
CA LYS A 40 8.95 5.05 19.76
C LYS A 40 7.95 3.89 19.70
N PRO A 41 8.20 2.75 20.39
CA PRO A 41 7.32 1.59 20.35
C PRO A 41 5.85 1.89 20.68
N SER A 42 5.58 2.85 21.59
CA SER A 42 4.23 3.29 21.94
C SER A 42 3.51 3.98 20.78
N ALA A 43 4.18 4.88 20.07
CA ALA A 43 3.64 5.54 18.89
C ALA A 43 3.36 4.51 17.78
N ARG A 44 4.25 3.53 17.59
CA ARG A 44 4.06 2.44 16.61
C ARG A 44 2.82 1.61 16.88
N ARG A 45 2.57 1.28 18.15
CA ARG A 45 1.33 0.59 18.58
C ARG A 45 0.10 1.45 18.32
N LYS A 46 0.12 2.74 18.69
CA LYS A 46 -0.98 3.68 18.45
C LYS A 46 -1.31 3.83 16.96
N ARG A 47 -0.28 3.95 16.10
CA ARG A 47 -0.45 4.03 14.64
C ARG A 47 -1.10 2.77 14.07
N LYS A 48 -0.67 1.58 14.52
CA LYS A 48 -1.24 0.29 14.08
C LYS A 48 -2.72 0.17 14.46
N LEU A 49 -3.09 0.54 15.70
CA LEU A 49 -4.48 0.52 16.16
C LEU A 49 -5.37 1.47 15.36
N ASN A 50 -4.91 2.70 15.13
CA ASN A 50 -5.65 3.68 14.35
C ASN A 50 -5.84 3.24 12.89
N ALA A 51 -4.83 2.63 12.28
CA ALA A 51 -4.93 2.08 10.93
C ALA A 51 -5.96 0.94 10.85
N ALA A 52 -5.97 0.03 11.84
CA ALA A 52 -6.95 -1.05 11.92
C ALA A 52 -8.39 -0.53 12.10
N LYS A 53 -8.60 0.44 13.00
CA LYS A 53 -9.90 1.10 13.20
C LYS A 53 -10.41 1.74 11.91
N ARG A 54 -9.58 2.53 11.23
CA ARG A 54 -9.92 3.16 9.94
C ARG A 54 -10.28 2.13 8.87
N LYS A 55 -9.53 1.03 8.79
CA LYS A 55 -9.82 -0.06 7.83
C LYS A 55 -11.17 -0.72 8.12
N ASN A 56 -11.48 -0.98 9.40
CA ASN A 56 -12.75 -1.61 9.78
C ASN A 56 -13.95 -0.69 9.49
N MET A 57 -13.84 0.61 9.79
CA MET A 57 -14.90 1.58 9.47
C MET A 57 -15.18 1.65 7.96
N LYS A 58 -14.14 1.66 7.12
CA LYS A 58 -14.31 1.61 5.66
C LYS A 58 -15.02 0.34 5.20
N ARG A 59 -14.70 -0.81 5.79
CA ARG A 59 -15.36 -2.09 5.46
C ARG A 59 -16.83 -2.10 5.84
N LEU A 60 -17.17 -1.57 7.02
CA LEU A 60 -18.56 -1.45 7.49
C LEU A 60 -19.39 -0.56 6.58
N GLN A 61 -18.85 0.58 6.16
CA GLN A 61 -19.51 1.48 5.20
C GLN A 61 -19.76 0.80 3.85
N GLN A 62 -18.82 -0.01 3.36
CA GLN A 62 -18.99 -0.76 2.11
C GLN A 62 -20.06 -1.85 2.19
N HIS A 63 -20.31 -2.40 3.37
CA HIS A 63 -21.28 -3.48 3.59
C HIS A 63 -22.72 -2.96 3.79
N GLN A 64 -22.89 -1.64 3.92
CA GLN A 64 -24.17 -0.97 4.12
C GLN A 64 -24.85 -0.52 2.81
N TYR A 65 -24.20 -0.70 1.66
CA TYR A 65 -24.74 -0.47 0.32
C TYR A 65 -24.89 -1.82 -0.40
#